data_AF-A0A7S3JMV0-F1
#
_entry.id   AF-A0A7S3JMV0-F1
#
_cell.length_a   1.000
_cell.length_b   1.000
_cell.length_c   1.000
_cell.angle_alpha   90.00
_cell.angle_beta   90.00
_cell.angle_gamma   90.00
#
_symmetry.space_group_name_H-M   'P 1'
#
loop_
_entity.id
_entity.type
_entity.pdbx_description
1 polymer ?
#
loop_
_entity_poly.entity_id
_entity_poly.type
_entity_poly.pdbx_seq_one_letter_code
_entity_poly.pdbx_strand_id
1 'polypeptide(L)'
;MRMLGSQQNSFVAVLSSILLPIGSLVWLLIKKSTECVRLQKELKRSEKLRFEERRGRTRAEVALRNQRKESIREKQKAIGKVRSPFLKRAGTPRQGLVCPASRGLVILDKSQNKITPSALDGLEQYSHIWLIFEFHANTDHLNTSSKVQPPRGYGKRVGWLATRTPHRTNPIGLSLVELYKVNPTESILQVRGIDLCDGTPILDIKPYVPWDTPPSPRVPNWVQANDALHSISWSSQASQQLYSLGSRFFTDFYSQQELDQAQTAINQLLAQDPRSKRCRNSDNHSDDPFNIPFAGVLIFFSVDRKHSSVTVNYLTPLSDHTAAHTADDLLCLSPNKKLDDDSDDNDDENCG
;
A
#
# COMPACT_ATOMS: atom_id res chain seq x y z
N MET A 1 97.57 -14.73 64.27
CA MET A 1 96.14 -14.82 64.64
C MET A 1 95.38 -13.71 63.90
N ARG A 2 94.84 -13.95 62.70
CA ARG A 2 93.87 -13.09 61.98
C ARG A 2 93.57 -13.71 60.60
N MET A 3 92.73 -14.76 60.56
CA MET A 3 92.30 -15.38 59.28
C MET A 3 90.90 -16.04 59.39
N LEU A 4 89.95 -15.45 60.12
CA LEU A 4 88.58 -16.02 60.19
C LEU A 4 87.43 -15.02 59.96
N GLY A 5 87.71 -13.72 59.78
CA GLY A 5 86.66 -12.70 59.58
C GLY A 5 86.32 -12.34 58.12
N SER A 6 87.11 -12.77 57.13
CA SER A 6 86.92 -12.30 55.73
C SER A 6 86.03 -13.20 54.86
N GLN A 7 85.83 -14.46 55.26
CA GLN A 7 85.10 -15.44 54.45
C GLN A 7 83.58 -15.21 54.44
N GLN A 8 82.98 -14.77 55.57
CA GLN A 8 81.53 -14.46 55.60
C GLN A 8 81.19 -13.18 54.82
N ASN A 9 82.06 -12.17 54.84
CA ASN A 9 81.84 -10.92 54.10
C ASN A 9 82.00 -11.08 52.58
N SER A 10 82.88 -11.99 52.11
CA SER A 10 83.05 -12.25 50.67
C SER A 10 81.85 -12.96 50.05
N PHE A 11 81.25 -13.94 50.74
CA PHE A 11 80.09 -14.67 50.21
C PHE A 11 78.88 -13.75 50.06
N VAL A 12 78.64 -12.88 51.05
CA VAL A 12 77.56 -11.88 51.01
C VAL A 12 77.79 -10.83 49.90
N ALA A 13 79.06 -10.42 49.66
CA ALA A 13 79.41 -9.47 48.61
C ALA A 13 79.30 -10.05 47.19
N VAL A 14 79.60 -11.34 46.99
CA VAL A 14 79.46 -12.01 45.69
C VAL A 14 77.98 -12.29 45.38
N LEU A 15 77.19 -12.69 46.38
CA LEU A 15 75.74 -12.83 46.22
C LEU A 15 75.07 -11.50 45.90
N SER A 16 75.45 -10.39 46.56
CA SER A 16 74.87 -9.08 46.30
C SER A 16 75.24 -8.52 44.92
N SER A 17 76.47 -8.75 44.45
CA SER A 17 76.95 -8.29 43.13
C SER A 17 76.31 -9.02 41.95
N ILE A 18 75.77 -10.23 42.15
CA ILE A 18 75.04 -11.00 41.12
C ILE A 18 73.53 -10.78 41.22
N LEU A 19 72.96 -10.68 42.43
CA LEU A 19 71.50 -10.53 42.63
C LEU A 19 70.97 -9.15 42.20
N LEU A 20 71.73 -8.07 42.40
CA LEU A 20 71.34 -6.72 42.01
C LEU A 20 71.12 -6.55 40.49
N PRO A 21 72.04 -6.97 39.59
CA PRO A 21 71.82 -6.87 38.14
C PRO A 21 70.71 -7.80 37.64
N ILE A 22 70.55 -8.99 38.22
CA ILE A 22 69.44 -9.92 37.90
C ILE A 22 68.09 -9.29 38.29
N GLY A 23 67.99 -8.71 39.48
CA GLY A 23 66.79 -8.00 39.94
C GLY A 23 66.42 -6.82 39.04
N SER A 24 67.41 -6.06 38.57
CA SER A 24 67.22 -4.95 37.62
C SER A 24 66.72 -5.43 36.25
N LEU A 25 67.29 -6.51 35.72
CA LEU A 25 66.84 -7.11 34.45
C LEU A 25 65.41 -7.66 34.56
N VAL A 26 65.10 -8.37 35.65
CA VAL A 26 63.74 -8.87 35.92
C VAL A 26 62.74 -7.72 36.03
N TRP A 27 63.09 -6.63 36.71
CA TRP A 27 62.25 -5.43 36.79
C TRP A 27 62.03 -4.79 35.42
N LEU A 28 63.07 -4.69 34.58
CA LEU A 28 62.96 -4.17 33.22
C LEU A 28 62.05 -5.03 32.34
N LEU A 29 62.18 -6.36 32.43
CA LEU A 29 61.33 -7.31 31.70
C LEU A 29 59.86 -7.25 32.16
N ILE A 30 59.61 -7.14 33.47
CA ILE A 30 58.25 -6.94 34.01
C ILE A 30 57.69 -5.58 33.53
N LYS A 31 58.49 -4.52 33.55
CA LYS A 31 58.10 -3.20 33.05
C LYS A 31 57.78 -3.23 31.55
N LYS A 32 58.61 -3.91 30.74
CA LYS A 32 58.36 -4.06 29.30
C LYS A 32 57.14 -4.94 29.00
N SER A 33 56.93 -6.00 29.78
CA SER A 33 55.74 -6.84 29.70
C SER A 33 54.46 -6.04 29.99
N THR A 34 54.47 -5.23 31.06
CA THR A 34 53.32 -4.36 31.39
C THR A 34 53.09 -3.26 30.35
N GLU A 35 54.14 -2.66 29.79
CA GLU A 35 54.04 -1.74 28.64
C GLU A 35 53.43 -2.40 27.40
N CYS A 36 53.87 -3.62 27.04
CA CYS A 36 53.31 -4.36 25.91
C CYS A 36 51.81 -4.66 26.09
N VAL A 37 51.39 -5.11 27.28
CA VAL A 37 49.98 -5.36 27.59
C VAL A 37 49.16 -4.06 27.49
N ARG A 38 49.72 -2.94 27.98
CA ARG A 38 49.09 -1.63 27.86
C ARG A 38 48.93 -1.21 26.39
N LEU A 39 49.98 -1.31 25.58
CA LEU A 39 49.93 -0.96 24.15
C LEU A 39 48.96 -1.84 23.37
N GLN A 40 48.89 -3.15 23.66
CA GLN A 40 47.90 -4.03 23.06
C GLN A 40 46.47 -3.63 23.42
N LYS A 41 46.23 -3.19 24.67
CA LYS A 41 44.92 -2.68 25.10
C LYS A 41 44.57 -1.36 24.40
N GLU A 42 45.55 -0.46 24.23
CA GLU A 42 45.39 0.79 23.49
C GLU A 42 45.13 0.54 21.99
N LEU A 43 45.81 -0.43 21.37
CA LEU A 43 45.61 -0.82 19.97
C LEU A 43 44.20 -1.38 19.76
N LYS A 44 43.75 -2.34 20.59
CA LYS A 44 42.38 -2.88 20.53
C LYS A 44 41.32 -1.79 20.70
N ARG A 45 41.56 -0.83 21.59
CA ARG A 45 40.68 0.34 21.77
C ARG A 45 40.65 1.19 20.50
N SER A 46 41.80 1.47 19.89
CA SER A 46 41.90 2.24 18.65
C SER A 46 41.21 1.55 17.48
N GLU A 47 41.38 0.24 17.32
CA GLU A 47 40.72 -0.57 16.29
C GLU A 47 39.21 -0.55 16.44
N LYS A 48 38.70 -0.70 17.68
CA LYS A 48 37.26 -0.61 17.97
C LYS A 48 36.70 0.76 17.61
N LEU A 49 37.39 1.84 17.98
CA LEU A 49 36.99 3.21 17.62
C LEU A 49 36.97 3.43 16.11
N ARG A 50 37.99 2.94 15.38
CA ARG A 50 38.02 3.00 13.90
C ARG A 50 36.88 2.21 13.26
N PHE A 51 36.52 1.06 13.83
CA PHE A 51 35.39 0.26 13.33
C PHE A 51 34.05 0.95 13.57
N GLU A 52 33.84 1.52 14.76
CA GLU A 52 32.65 2.33 15.08
C GLU A 52 32.55 3.56 14.18
N GLU A 53 33.67 4.25 13.92
CA GLU A 53 33.74 5.37 12.99
C GLU A 53 33.37 4.96 11.57
N ARG A 54 33.92 3.84 11.05
CA ARG A 54 33.57 3.31 9.72
C ARG A 54 32.09 2.94 9.62
N ARG A 55 31.52 2.31 10.67
CA ARG A 55 30.08 2.03 10.73
C ARG A 55 29.25 3.30 10.77
N GLY A 56 29.68 4.31 11.52
CA GLY A 56 29.05 5.63 11.58
C GLY A 56 29.04 6.33 10.22
N ARG A 57 30.19 6.36 9.54
CA ARG A 57 30.32 6.90 8.18
C ARG A 57 29.44 6.17 7.18
N THR A 58 29.44 4.84 7.20
CA THR A 58 28.60 4.02 6.29
C THR A 58 27.11 4.29 6.53
N ARG A 59 26.68 4.35 7.81
CA ARG A 59 25.30 4.69 8.17
C ARG A 59 24.90 6.09 7.72
N ALA A 60 25.77 7.08 7.94
CA ALA A 60 25.54 8.45 7.52
C ALA A 60 25.47 8.57 5.99
N GLU A 61 26.34 7.86 5.26
CA GLU A 61 26.34 7.84 3.80
C GLU A 61 25.08 7.16 3.24
N VAL A 62 24.64 6.05 3.83
CA VAL A 62 23.37 5.38 3.48
C VAL A 62 22.18 6.29 3.77
N ALA A 63 22.16 6.97 4.92
CA ALA A 63 21.11 7.92 5.27
C ALA A 63 21.07 9.11 4.30
N LEU A 64 22.23 9.69 3.94
CA LEU A 64 22.35 10.74 2.94
C LEU A 64 21.89 10.27 1.55
N ARG A 65 22.23 9.04 1.14
CA ARG A 65 21.75 8.45 -0.12
C ARG A 65 20.23 8.25 -0.12
N ASN A 66 19.65 7.81 1.00
CA ASN A 66 18.21 7.66 1.12
C ASN A 66 17.50 9.02 1.12
N GLN A 67 18.00 10.00 1.87
CA GLN A 67 17.47 11.36 1.87
C GLN A 67 17.58 12.02 0.50
N ARG A 68 18.68 11.77 -0.24
CA ARG A 68 18.87 12.24 -1.61
C ARG A 68 17.96 11.51 -2.61
N LYS A 69 17.67 10.23 -2.40
CA LYS A 69 16.63 9.50 -3.17
C LYS A 69 15.24 10.06 -2.89
N GLU A 70 14.94 10.39 -1.64
CA GLU A 70 13.69 11.04 -1.22
C GLU A 70 13.55 12.43 -1.87
N SER A 71 14.66 13.20 -1.96
CA SER A 71 14.66 14.54 -2.55
C SER A 71 14.68 14.54 -4.09
N ILE A 72 15.28 13.52 -4.72
CA ILE A 72 15.31 13.37 -6.19
C ILE A 72 13.99 12.78 -6.70
N ARG A 73 13.26 12.02 -5.87
CA ARG A 73 11.88 11.63 -6.18
C ARG A 73 11.00 12.87 -6.00
N GLU A 74 11.07 13.80 -6.96
CA GLU A 74 10.04 14.80 -7.15
C GLU A 74 8.71 14.04 -7.22
N LYS A 75 7.98 14.02 -6.10
CA LYS A 75 6.63 13.48 -6.07
C LYS A 75 5.87 14.26 -7.12
N GLN A 76 5.32 13.54 -8.10
CA GLN A 76 4.46 14.17 -9.10
C GLN A 76 3.38 14.95 -8.34
N LYS A 77 3.31 16.24 -8.62
CA LYS A 77 2.37 17.11 -7.91
C LYS A 77 0.97 16.81 -8.43
N ALA A 78 0.12 16.25 -7.56
CA ALA A 78 -1.28 16.05 -7.89
C ALA A 78 -1.94 17.41 -8.22
N ILE A 79 -2.72 17.46 -9.30
CA ILE A 79 -3.49 18.64 -9.72
C ILE A 79 -4.88 18.70 -9.07
N GLY A 80 -5.27 17.65 -8.35
CA GLY A 80 -6.56 17.54 -7.71
C GLY A 80 -6.74 16.20 -6.98
N LYS A 81 -7.95 15.95 -6.52
CA LYS A 81 -8.35 14.70 -5.87
C LYS A 81 -9.72 14.26 -6.34
N VAL A 82 -9.95 12.96 -6.28
CA VAL A 82 -11.26 12.37 -6.50
C VAL A 82 -12.07 12.38 -5.21
N ARG A 83 -13.34 12.72 -5.32
CA ARG A 83 -14.39 12.31 -4.37
C ARG A 83 -15.20 11.18 -5.00
N SER A 84 -15.30 10.03 -4.34
CA SER A 84 -15.96 8.84 -4.87
C SER A 84 -16.85 8.15 -3.83
N PRO A 85 -17.82 7.33 -4.26
CA PRO A 85 -18.59 6.48 -3.35
C PRO A 85 -17.75 5.34 -2.77
N PHE A 86 -16.54 5.09 -3.28
CA PHE A 86 -15.70 3.96 -2.89
C PHE A 86 -14.68 4.38 -1.83
N LEU A 87 -15.02 4.22 -0.56
CA LEU A 87 -14.19 4.69 0.56
C LEU A 87 -12.87 3.90 0.73
N LYS A 88 -12.81 2.66 0.23
CA LYS A 88 -11.68 1.74 0.41
C LYS A 88 -11.45 0.89 -0.83
N ARG A 89 -10.27 0.26 -0.90
CA ARG A 89 -9.89 -0.67 -1.98
C ARG A 89 -10.90 -1.80 -2.17
N ALA A 90 -11.33 -2.41 -1.06
CA ALA A 90 -12.38 -3.44 -1.09
C ALA A 90 -13.73 -2.81 -1.46
N GLY A 91 -14.38 -3.36 -2.50
CA GLY A 91 -15.62 -2.80 -3.05
C GLY A 91 -15.41 -1.67 -4.07
N THR A 92 -14.17 -1.24 -4.34
CA THR A 92 -13.90 -0.41 -5.53
C THR A 92 -13.95 -1.29 -6.78
N PRO A 93 -14.65 -0.89 -7.86
CA PRO A 93 -14.67 -1.64 -9.12
C PRO A 93 -13.26 -1.90 -9.64
N ARG A 94 -13.05 -3.07 -10.25
CA ARG A 94 -11.74 -3.41 -10.84
C ARG A 94 -11.38 -2.53 -12.04
N GLN A 95 -12.40 -2.05 -12.75
CA GLN A 95 -12.30 -1.16 -13.91
C GLN A 95 -13.59 -0.33 -14.01
N GLY A 96 -13.49 0.93 -14.43
CA GLY A 96 -14.62 1.87 -14.50
C GLY A 96 -15.82 1.37 -15.33
N LEU A 97 -15.55 0.82 -16.52
CA LEU A 97 -16.57 0.30 -17.43
C LEU A 97 -17.36 -0.91 -16.90
N VAL A 98 -16.91 -1.51 -15.79
CA VAL A 98 -17.65 -2.58 -15.12
C VAL A 98 -18.82 -2.02 -14.31
N CYS A 99 -18.71 -0.77 -13.84
CA CYS A 99 -19.73 -0.08 -13.06
C CYS A 99 -20.00 1.32 -13.66
N PRO A 100 -20.52 1.41 -14.90
CA PRO A 100 -20.69 2.69 -15.60
C PRO A 100 -21.65 3.64 -14.89
N ALA A 101 -22.60 3.14 -14.09
CA ALA A 101 -23.51 3.99 -13.32
C ALA A 101 -22.85 4.66 -12.10
N SER A 102 -21.65 4.21 -11.70
CA SER A 102 -20.91 4.84 -10.60
C SER A 102 -20.58 6.29 -10.93
N ARG A 103 -20.83 7.20 -9.99
CA ARG A 103 -20.57 8.64 -10.15
C ARG A 103 -19.43 9.08 -9.24
N GLY A 104 -18.68 10.06 -9.67
CA GLY A 104 -17.62 10.67 -8.88
C GLY A 104 -17.39 12.13 -9.26
N LEU A 105 -16.61 12.82 -8.42
CA LEU A 105 -16.20 14.20 -8.64
C LEU A 105 -14.68 14.25 -8.72
N VAL A 106 -14.14 14.96 -9.69
CA VAL A 106 -12.72 15.35 -9.72
C VAL A 106 -12.64 16.80 -9.25
N ILE A 107 -12.09 17.01 -8.07
CA ILE A 107 -11.94 18.32 -7.44
C ILE A 107 -10.50 18.77 -7.67
N LEU A 108 -10.32 19.80 -8.50
CA LEU A 108 -9.01 20.31 -8.85
C LEU A 108 -8.52 21.34 -7.82
N ASP A 109 -7.20 21.35 -7.60
CA ASP A 109 -6.55 22.19 -6.60
C ASP A 109 -6.35 23.62 -7.10
N LYS A 110 -7.28 24.51 -6.71
CA LYS A 110 -7.26 25.94 -7.05
C LYS A 110 -6.05 26.70 -6.51
N SER A 111 -5.33 26.15 -5.52
CA SER A 111 -4.11 26.80 -5.02
C SER A 111 -2.96 26.77 -6.03
N GLN A 112 -3.10 25.97 -7.10
CA GLN A 112 -2.10 25.87 -8.16
C GLN A 112 -2.39 26.88 -9.27
N ASN A 113 -1.45 27.79 -9.53
CA ASN A 113 -1.58 28.88 -10.51
C ASN A 113 -1.99 28.47 -11.93
N LYS A 114 -1.83 27.20 -12.32
CA LYS A 114 -2.19 26.70 -13.66
C LYS A 114 -3.60 26.10 -13.75
N ILE A 115 -4.25 25.84 -12.61
CA ILE A 115 -5.61 25.30 -12.56
C ILE A 115 -6.58 26.49 -12.47
N THR A 116 -6.80 27.12 -13.61
CA THR A 116 -7.75 28.24 -13.78
C THR A 116 -8.98 27.77 -14.54
N PRO A 117 -10.11 28.49 -14.50
CA PRO A 117 -11.26 28.18 -15.35
C PRO A 117 -10.90 28.06 -16.84
N SER A 118 -9.96 28.86 -17.33
CA SER A 118 -9.46 28.78 -18.71
C SER A 118 -8.69 27.50 -19.03
N ALA A 119 -8.11 26.82 -18.05
CA ALA A 119 -7.46 25.51 -18.26
C ALA A 119 -8.48 24.39 -18.54
N LEU A 120 -9.77 24.64 -18.25
CA LEU A 120 -10.87 23.70 -18.48
C LEU A 120 -11.68 24.06 -19.74
N ASP A 121 -11.32 25.13 -20.43
CA ASP A 121 -12.01 25.58 -21.63
C ASP A 121 -11.99 24.51 -22.73
N GLY A 122 -13.13 24.29 -23.37
CA GLY A 122 -13.33 23.25 -24.38
C GLY A 122 -13.42 21.81 -23.86
N LEU A 123 -13.19 21.54 -22.57
CA LEU A 123 -13.26 20.17 -22.03
C LEU A 123 -14.66 19.56 -22.13
N GLU A 124 -15.70 20.39 -22.01
CA GLU A 124 -17.12 20.02 -22.16
C GLU A 124 -17.50 19.52 -23.57
N GLN A 125 -16.64 19.73 -24.58
CA GLN A 125 -16.84 19.20 -25.93
C GLN A 125 -16.55 17.69 -26.01
N TYR A 126 -15.90 17.12 -24.98
CA TYR A 126 -15.56 15.70 -24.91
C TYR A 126 -16.54 14.96 -23.99
N SER A 127 -17.05 13.82 -24.46
CA SER A 127 -17.87 12.94 -23.63
C SER A 127 -17.06 12.09 -22.66
N HIS A 128 -15.77 11.88 -22.92
CA HIS A 128 -14.90 11.03 -22.13
C HIS A 128 -13.52 11.64 -21.93
N ILE A 129 -12.95 11.36 -20.76
CA ILE A 129 -11.61 11.80 -20.38
C ILE A 129 -10.83 10.64 -19.78
N TRP A 130 -9.52 10.66 -20.00
CA TRP A 130 -8.55 9.87 -19.27
C TRP A 130 -8.18 10.57 -17.97
N LEU A 131 -8.35 9.87 -16.86
CA LEU A 131 -7.80 10.26 -15.57
C LEU A 131 -6.49 9.51 -15.35
N ILE A 132 -5.41 10.26 -15.12
CA ILE A 132 -4.12 9.74 -14.70
C ILE A 132 -3.99 10.02 -13.21
N PHE A 133 -3.78 8.99 -12.41
CA PHE A 133 -3.89 9.09 -10.95
C PHE A 133 -2.84 8.26 -10.23
N GLU A 134 -2.64 8.51 -8.93
CA GLU A 134 -1.75 7.73 -8.08
C GLU A 134 -2.54 6.70 -7.25
N PHE A 135 -2.11 5.44 -7.22
CA PHE A 135 -2.63 4.40 -6.32
C PHE A 135 -2.19 4.66 -4.87
N HIS A 136 -2.65 5.76 -4.28
CA HIS A 136 -2.28 6.22 -2.94
C HIS A 136 -2.61 5.20 -1.83
N ALA A 137 -3.67 4.41 -2.01
CA ALA A 137 -4.08 3.37 -1.08
C ALA A 137 -3.21 2.10 -1.20
N ASN A 138 -2.26 2.04 -2.14
CA ASN A 138 -1.35 0.90 -2.28
C ASN A 138 -0.05 1.13 -1.49
N THR A 139 -0.01 0.59 -0.27
CA THR A 139 1.09 0.77 0.68
C THR A 139 2.34 -0.04 0.32
N ASP A 140 2.21 -1.16 -0.40
CA ASP A 140 3.30 -2.15 -0.57
C ASP A 140 4.01 -2.05 -1.93
N HIS A 141 4.16 -0.85 -2.47
CA HIS A 141 4.73 -0.64 -3.81
C HIS A 141 6.24 -0.93 -3.90
N LEU A 142 6.95 -1.04 -2.78
CA LEU A 142 8.40 -1.30 -2.74
C LEU A 142 8.77 -2.79 -2.79
N ASN A 143 7.85 -3.70 -2.44
CA ASN A 143 8.06 -5.16 -2.45
C ASN A 143 7.29 -5.84 -3.59
N THR A 144 7.31 -5.25 -4.78
CA THR A 144 6.50 -5.76 -5.91
C THR A 144 7.20 -6.90 -6.64
N SER A 145 6.63 -8.11 -6.56
CA SER A 145 7.08 -9.26 -7.34
C SER A 145 7.00 -8.97 -8.85
N SER A 146 8.00 -9.39 -9.62
CA SER A 146 8.01 -9.25 -11.08
C SER A 146 6.82 -9.91 -11.77
N LYS A 147 6.17 -10.89 -11.12
CA LYS A 147 4.96 -11.56 -11.62
C LYS A 147 3.80 -11.43 -10.65
N VAL A 148 2.61 -11.19 -11.18
CA VAL A 148 1.35 -11.13 -10.44
C VAL A 148 0.36 -12.16 -10.99
N GLN A 149 -0.64 -12.52 -10.18
CA GLN A 149 -1.77 -13.35 -10.59
C GLN A 149 -2.98 -12.45 -10.83
N PRO A 150 -3.27 -12.03 -12.08
CA PRO A 150 -4.44 -11.21 -12.34
C PRO A 150 -5.73 -12.00 -12.05
N PRO A 151 -6.83 -11.34 -11.61
CA PRO A 151 -8.07 -12.03 -11.26
C PRO A 151 -8.64 -12.91 -12.37
N ARG A 152 -8.57 -12.46 -13.64
CA ARG A 152 -9.00 -13.22 -14.82
C ARG A 152 -7.94 -14.19 -15.36
N GLY A 153 -6.78 -14.30 -14.72
CA GLY A 153 -5.69 -15.15 -15.17
C GLY A 153 -5.91 -16.65 -14.94
N TYR A 154 -7.01 -17.05 -14.28
CA TYR A 154 -7.33 -18.44 -13.93
C TYR A 154 -6.15 -19.20 -13.31
N GLY A 155 -5.47 -18.56 -12.35
CA GLY A 155 -4.31 -19.15 -11.69
C GLY A 155 -2.95 -18.79 -12.32
N LYS A 156 -2.93 -18.33 -13.58
CA LYS A 156 -1.69 -17.96 -14.27
C LYS A 156 -0.98 -16.77 -13.61
N ARG A 157 0.34 -16.88 -13.44
CA ARG A 157 1.21 -15.75 -13.10
C ARG A 157 1.79 -15.12 -14.36
N VAL A 158 1.65 -13.81 -14.52
CA VAL A 158 2.16 -13.03 -15.65
C VAL A 158 2.97 -11.84 -15.14
N GLY A 159 3.84 -11.28 -15.99
CA GLY A 159 4.60 -10.08 -15.63
C GLY A 159 3.65 -8.91 -15.29
N TRP A 160 3.98 -8.12 -14.26
CA TRP A 160 3.12 -7.00 -13.83
C TRP A 160 2.88 -5.98 -14.95
N LEU A 161 3.85 -5.76 -15.84
CA LEU A 161 3.74 -4.92 -17.03
C LEU A 161 2.69 -5.39 -18.03
N ALA A 162 2.35 -6.69 -18.04
CA ALA A 162 1.28 -7.25 -18.86
C ALA A 162 -0.11 -7.13 -18.20
N THR A 163 -0.22 -6.41 -17.08
CA THR A 163 -1.45 -6.24 -16.29
C THR A 163 -1.68 -4.80 -15.89
N ARG A 164 -2.88 -4.52 -15.39
CA ARG A 164 -3.25 -3.25 -14.74
C ARG A 164 -3.21 -3.33 -13.20
N THR A 165 -2.32 -4.16 -12.64
CA THR A 165 -2.15 -4.25 -11.17
C THR A 165 -1.78 -2.89 -10.58
N PRO A 166 -2.28 -2.51 -9.38
CA PRO A 166 -1.81 -1.32 -8.66
C PRO A 166 -0.39 -1.48 -8.09
N HIS A 167 0.09 -2.73 -7.92
CA HIS A 167 1.42 -3.06 -7.41
C HIS A 167 2.49 -2.86 -8.49
N ARG A 168 2.94 -1.61 -8.66
CA ARG A 168 3.89 -1.16 -9.69
C ARG A 168 4.98 -0.29 -9.09
N THR A 169 6.14 -0.23 -9.74
CA THR A 169 7.27 0.65 -9.35
C THR A 169 6.85 2.13 -9.31
N ASN A 170 6.12 2.56 -10.35
CA ASN A 170 5.42 3.84 -10.36
C ASN A 170 3.93 3.54 -10.22
N PRO A 171 3.30 3.85 -9.06
CA PRO A 171 1.91 3.51 -8.77
C PRO A 171 0.94 4.42 -9.51
N ILE A 172 1.10 4.54 -10.84
CA ILE A 172 0.27 5.37 -11.71
C ILE A 172 -0.81 4.48 -12.32
N GLY A 173 -2.06 4.91 -12.16
CA GLY A 173 -3.23 4.32 -12.78
C GLY A 173 -3.75 5.16 -13.95
N LEU A 174 -4.59 4.52 -14.75
CA LEU A 174 -5.26 5.12 -15.90
C LEU A 174 -6.71 4.64 -15.93
N SER A 175 -7.66 5.57 -15.93
CA SER A 175 -9.09 5.28 -16.01
C SER A 175 -9.75 6.09 -17.11
N LEU A 176 -10.59 5.45 -17.93
CA LEU A 176 -11.44 6.13 -18.91
C LEU A 176 -12.80 6.32 -18.25
N VAL A 177 -13.20 7.58 -18.09
CA VAL A 177 -14.47 7.94 -17.45
C VAL A 177 -15.32 8.78 -18.40
N GLU A 178 -16.63 8.67 -18.28
CA GLU A 178 -17.56 9.60 -18.95
C GLU A 178 -17.49 10.95 -18.22
N LEU A 179 -17.25 12.02 -18.96
CA LEU A 179 -17.33 13.39 -18.45
C LEU A 179 -18.77 13.87 -18.58
N TYR A 180 -19.46 13.95 -17.44
CA TYR A 180 -20.88 14.31 -17.40
C TYR A 180 -21.10 15.82 -17.29
N LYS A 181 -20.24 16.52 -16.54
CA LYS A 181 -20.36 17.98 -16.34
C LYS A 181 -19.02 18.61 -15.98
N VAL A 182 -18.78 19.81 -16.49
CA VAL A 182 -17.65 20.67 -16.11
C VAL A 182 -18.19 21.87 -15.34
N ASN A 183 -17.64 22.16 -14.15
CA ASN A 183 -17.89 23.40 -13.41
C ASN A 183 -16.56 24.16 -13.26
N PRO A 184 -16.23 25.07 -14.20
CA PRO A 184 -14.96 25.77 -14.19
C PRO A 184 -14.74 26.65 -12.96
N THR A 185 -15.79 27.32 -12.47
CA THR A 185 -15.75 28.22 -11.31
C THR A 185 -15.44 27.46 -10.02
N GLU A 186 -16.02 26.28 -9.85
CA GLU A 186 -15.74 25.41 -8.71
C GLU A 186 -14.50 24.55 -8.91
N SER A 187 -13.97 24.48 -10.14
CA SER A 187 -12.90 23.57 -10.56
C SER A 187 -13.23 22.12 -10.25
N ILE A 188 -14.48 21.75 -10.53
CA ILE A 188 -15.05 20.41 -10.31
C ILE A 188 -15.47 19.81 -11.65
N LEU A 189 -15.08 18.56 -11.89
CA LEU A 189 -15.59 17.74 -12.98
C LEU A 189 -16.47 16.63 -12.40
N GLN A 190 -17.67 16.45 -12.94
CA GLN A 190 -18.54 15.33 -12.59
C GLN A 190 -18.34 14.23 -13.62
N VAL A 191 -18.04 13.02 -13.15
CA VAL A 191 -17.70 11.88 -14.01
C VAL A 191 -18.52 10.65 -13.68
N ARG A 192 -18.68 9.75 -14.66
CA ARG A 192 -19.30 8.43 -14.48
C ARG A 192 -18.36 7.28 -14.87
N GLY A 193 -18.65 6.09 -14.37
CA GLY A 193 -17.78 4.92 -14.54
C GLY A 193 -16.48 5.05 -13.76
N ILE A 194 -16.52 5.59 -12.54
CA ILE A 194 -15.34 5.76 -11.71
C ILE A 194 -14.93 4.44 -11.03
N ASP A 195 -13.63 4.19 -10.94
CA ASP A 195 -13.03 3.00 -10.30
C ASP A 195 -11.92 3.38 -9.32
N LEU A 196 -12.03 4.57 -8.75
CA LEU A 196 -11.01 5.18 -7.91
C LEU A 196 -11.52 5.26 -6.47
N CYS A 197 -10.66 4.96 -5.49
CA CYS A 197 -11.01 5.18 -4.10
C CYS A 197 -11.18 6.67 -3.81
N ASP A 198 -12.00 7.00 -2.82
CA ASP A 198 -12.16 8.36 -2.33
C ASP A 198 -10.79 8.95 -1.89
N GLY A 199 -10.57 10.22 -2.20
CA GLY A 199 -9.30 10.91 -1.93
C GLY A 199 -8.17 10.62 -2.91
N THR A 200 -8.39 9.79 -3.93
CA THR A 200 -7.36 9.44 -4.93
C THR A 200 -6.76 10.69 -5.59
N PRO A 201 -5.43 10.92 -5.51
CA PRO A 201 -4.77 12.05 -6.17
C PRO A 201 -4.82 11.93 -7.69
N ILE A 202 -5.26 12.99 -8.36
CA ILE A 202 -5.21 13.11 -9.83
C ILE A 202 -3.92 13.82 -10.21
N LEU A 203 -3.19 13.20 -11.14
CA LEU A 203 -1.92 13.69 -11.67
C LEU A 203 -2.12 14.48 -12.96
N ASP A 204 -3.04 14.03 -13.81
CA ASP A 204 -3.31 14.66 -15.10
C ASP A 204 -4.69 14.24 -15.66
N ILE A 205 -5.22 15.03 -16.59
CA ILE A 205 -6.48 14.79 -17.29
C ILE A 205 -6.26 15.00 -18.78
N LYS A 206 -6.71 14.04 -19.60
CA LYS A 206 -6.62 14.15 -21.07
C LYS A 206 -7.96 13.84 -21.71
N PRO A 207 -8.37 14.56 -22.76
CA PRO A 207 -9.54 14.16 -23.53
C PRO A 207 -9.31 12.79 -24.19
N TYR A 208 -10.36 11.98 -24.25
CA TYR A 208 -10.36 10.79 -25.10
C TYR A 208 -10.47 11.21 -26.57
N VAL A 209 -9.64 10.64 -27.44
CA VAL A 209 -9.66 10.89 -28.88
C VAL A 209 -9.80 9.58 -29.67
N PRO A 210 -10.35 9.60 -30.90
CA PRO A 210 -10.57 8.37 -31.68
C PRO A 210 -9.30 7.52 -31.86
N TRP A 211 -8.12 8.14 -31.92
CA TRP A 211 -6.85 7.47 -32.11
C TRP A 211 -6.32 6.74 -30.86
N ASP A 212 -6.94 6.93 -29.70
CA ASP A 212 -6.64 6.15 -28.48
C ASP A 212 -7.06 4.68 -28.64
N THR A 213 -7.98 4.41 -29.58
CA THR A 213 -8.40 3.04 -29.93
C THR A 213 -7.78 2.66 -31.27
N PRO A 214 -6.71 1.84 -31.27
CA PRO A 214 -6.10 1.40 -32.53
C PRO A 214 -7.05 0.49 -33.30
N PRO A 215 -6.93 0.39 -34.63
CA PRO A 215 -7.71 -0.57 -35.40
C PRO A 215 -7.34 -2.00 -34.99
N SER A 216 -8.32 -2.81 -34.60
CA SER A 216 -8.18 -4.24 -34.27
C SER A 216 -7.12 -4.56 -33.20
N PRO A 217 -7.26 -4.07 -31.95
CA PRO A 217 -6.30 -4.36 -30.89
C PRO A 217 -6.28 -5.86 -30.57
N ARG A 218 -5.08 -6.43 -30.42
CA ARG A 218 -4.89 -7.80 -29.92
C ARG A 218 -4.70 -7.80 -28.42
N VAL A 219 -5.51 -8.59 -27.71
CA VAL A 219 -5.39 -8.83 -26.27
C VAL A 219 -5.36 -10.33 -25.98
N PRO A 220 -4.78 -10.78 -24.85
CA PRO A 220 -4.85 -12.18 -24.46
C PRO A 220 -6.30 -12.66 -24.23
N ASN A 221 -6.59 -13.94 -24.49
CA ASN A 221 -7.93 -14.52 -24.32
C ASN A 221 -8.51 -14.33 -22.90
N TRP A 222 -7.66 -14.39 -21.87
CA TRP A 222 -8.06 -14.18 -20.48
C TRP A 222 -8.47 -12.73 -20.16
N VAL A 223 -8.13 -11.77 -21.03
CA VAL A 223 -8.64 -10.38 -20.95
C VAL A 223 -9.99 -10.25 -21.66
N GLN A 224 -10.18 -10.98 -22.76
CA GLN A 224 -11.42 -10.96 -23.57
C GLN A 224 -12.60 -11.64 -22.89
N ALA A 225 -12.34 -12.55 -21.94
CA ALA A 225 -13.39 -13.27 -21.22
C ALA A 225 -14.31 -12.27 -20.48
N ASN A 226 -15.62 -12.38 -20.74
CA ASN A 226 -16.65 -11.66 -19.99
C ASN A 226 -16.85 -12.32 -18.62
N ASP A 227 -17.04 -11.49 -17.60
CA ASP A 227 -17.37 -11.97 -16.26
C ASP A 227 -18.81 -12.52 -16.26
N ALA A 228 -19.02 -13.71 -15.67
CA ALA A 228 -20.37 -14.23 -15.45
C ALA A 228 -21.03 -13.39 -14.35
N LEU A 229 -22.01 -12.57 -14.72
CA LEU A 229 -22.66 -11.64 -13.81
C LEU A 229 -23.74 -12.35 -12.99
N HIS A 230 -23.77 -12.05 -11.70
CA HIS A 230 -24.85 -12.49 -10.82
C HIS A 230 -26.12 -11.66 -11.03
N SER A 231 -27.28 -12.31 -10.95
CA SER A 231 -28.56 -11.59 -10.88
C SER A 231 -28.68 -10.93 -9.51
N ILE A 232 -29.18 -9.69 -9.47
CA ILE A 232 -29.32 -8.92 -8.22
C ILE A 232 -30.80 -8.80 -7.86
N SER A 233 -31.13 -9.11 -6.61
CA SER A 233 -32.43 -8.85 -6.02
C SER A 233 -32.29 -8.02 -4.74
N TRP A 234 -33.34 -7.30 -4.37
CA TRP A 234 -33.37 -6.44 -3.19
C TRP A 234 -34.52 -6.89 -2.30
N SER A 235 -34.27 -6.94 -0.98
CA SER A 235 -35.35 -7.07 -0.02
C SER A 235 -36.23 -5.81 -0.01
N SER A 236 -37.46 -5.93 0.49
CA SER A 236 -38.35 -4.78 0.69
C SER A 236 -37.73 -3.75 1.64
N GLN A 237 -37.07 -4.23 2.71
CA GLN A 237 -36.36 -3.39 3.67
C GLN A 237 -35.21 -2.62 3.02
N ALA A 238 -34.34 -3.30 2.27
CA ALA A 238 -33.19 -2.68 1.60
C ALA A 238 -33.64 -1.62 0.60
N SER A 239 -34.71 -1.91 -0.15
CA SER A 239 -35.28 -0.96 -1.10
C SER A 239 -35.78 0.31 -0.41
N GLN A 240 -36.48 0.20 0.72
CA GLN A 240 -36.92 1.38 1.50
C GLN A 240 -35.74 2.15 2.11
N GLN A 241 -34.74 1.44 2.63
CA GLN A 241 -33.53 2.03 3.21
C GLN A 241 -32.67 2.77 2.17
N LEU A 242 -32.65 2.30 0.93
CA LEU A 242 -31.96 3.00 -0.16
C LEU A 242 -32.49 4.43 -0.33
N TYR A 243 -33.81 4.62 -0.32
CA TYR A 243 -34.39 5.96 -0.45
C TYR A 243 -34.13 6.83 0.77
N SER A 244 -34.32 6.29 1.99
CA SER A 244 -34.14 7.07 3.21
C SER A 244 -32.67 7.45 3.45
N LEU A 245 -31.74 6.51 3.29
CA LEU A 245 -30.31 6.75 3.47
C LEU A 245 -29.69 7.48 2.27
N GLY A 246 -30.10 7.12 1.05
CA GLY A 246 -29.59 7.76 -0.17
C GLY A 246 -29.88 9.26 -0.19
N SER A 247 -31.06 9.68 0.25
CA SER A 247 -31.40 11.10 0.35
C SER A 247 -30.51 11.91 1.30
N ARG A 248 -29.79 11.24 2.22
CA ARG A 248 -28.88 11.85 3.20
C ARG A 248 -27.40 11.68 2.84
N PHE A 249 -27.00 10.50 2.39
CA PHE A 249 -25.58 10.13 2.26
C PHE A 249 -25.08 10.13 0.81
N PHE A 250 -25.96 9.97 -0.18
CA PHE A 250 -25.54 9.82 -1.59
C PHE A 250 -25.54 11.15 -2.36
N THR A 251 -25.90 12.25 -1.70
CA THR A 251 -26.18 13.57 -2.31
C THR A 251 -25.00 14.19 -3.05
N ASP A 252 -23.76 13.85 -2.69
CA ASP A 252 -22.57 14.27 -3.42
C ASP A 252 -22.50 13.68 -4.85
N PHE A 253 -23.15 12.54 -5.07
CA PHE A 253 -23.01 11.73 -6.28
C PHE A 253 -24.33 11.60 -7.05
N TYR A 254 -25.44 11.41 -6.34
CA TYR A 254 -26.77 11.18 -6.88
C TYR A 254 -27.76 12.15 -6.23
N SER A 255 -28.51 12.88 -7.05
CA SER A 255 -29.64 13.66 -6.53
C SER A 255 -30.77 12.75 -6.05
N GLN A 256 -31.74 13.31 -5.31
CA GLN A 256 -32.90 12.54 -4.82
C GLN A 256 -33.71 11.89 -5.97
N GLN A 257 -33.74 12.51 -7.14
CA GLN A 257 -34.41 11.99 -8.33
C GLN A 257 -33.60 10.90 -9.06
N GLU A 258 -32.32 10.71 -8.69
CA GLU A 258 -31.39 9.80 -9.36
C GLU A 258 -31.01 8.61 -8.47
N LEU A 259 -31.75 8.34 -7.40
CA LEU A 259 -31.47 7.21 -6.51
C LEU A 259 -31.58 5.84 -7.22
N ASP A 260 -32.39 5.75 -8.29
CA ASP A 260 -32.40 4.57 -9.17
C ASP A 260 -31.05 4.33 -9.86
N GLN A 261 -30.31 5.41 -10.16
CA GLN A 261 -28.95 5.30 -10.71
C GLN A 261 -27.95 4.84 -9.64
N ALA A 262 -28.15 5.26 -8.38
CA ALA A 262 -27.38 4.73 -7.26
C ALA A 262 -27.64 3.22 -7.08
N GLN A 263 -28.91 2.79 -7.15
CA GLN A 263 -29.28 1.38 -7.12
C GLN A 263 -28.60 0.62 -8.26
N THR A 264 -28.60 1.19 -9.47
CA THR A 264 -27.97 0.60 -10.65
C THR A 264 -26.46 0.44 -10.46
N ALA A 265 -25.78 1.43 -9.88
CA ALA A 265 -24.35 1.34 -9.56
C ALA A 265 -24.07 0.23 -8.53
N ILE A 266 -24.90 0.12 -7.49
CA ILE A 266 -24.79 -0.95 -6.50
C ILE A 266 -25.01 -2.32 -7.14
N ASN A 267 -26.01 -2.45 -8.02
CA ASN A 267 -26.27 -3.70 -8.75
C ASN A 267 -25.07 -4.11 -9.61
N GLN A 268 -24.52 -3.17 -10.39
CA GLN A 268 -23.35 -3.41 -11.24
C GLN A 268 -22.12 -3.83 -10.42
N LEU A 269 -21.92 -3.20 -9.26
CA LEU A 269 -20.85 -3.55 -8.34
C LEU A 269 -21.01 -4.96 -7.75
N LEU A 270 -22.20 -5.29 -7.26
CA LEU A 270 -22.48 -6.58 -6.62
C LEU A 270 -22.53 -7.73 -7.63
N ALA A 271 -22.95 -7.47 -8.88
CA ALA A 271 -23.04 -8.48 -9.94
C ALA A 271 -21.69 -9.12 -10.27
N GLN A 272 -20.60 -8.44 -9.92
CA GLN A 272 -19.22 -8.87 -10.13
C GLN A 272 -18.65 -9.71 -8.99
N ASP A 273 -19.45 -9.95 -7.95
CA ASP A 273 -19.05 -10.55 -6.68
C ASP A 273 -17.80 -9.86 -6.09
N PRO A 274 -17.96 -8.76 -5.31
CA PRO A 274 -16.85 -7.99 -4.78
C PRO A 274 -16.08 -8.71 -3.65
N ARG A 275 -16.47 -9.93 -3.26
CA ARG A 275 -15.81 -10.70 -2.20
C ARG A 275 -14.40 -11.10 -2.59
N SER A 276 -13.54 -11.21 -1.58
CA SER A 276 -12.16 -11.70 -1.75
C SER A 276 -12.15 -13.12 -2.33
N LYS A 277 -11.06 -13.51 -3.01
CA LYS A 277 -10.88 -14.87 -3.53
C LYS A 277 -10.98 -15.92 -2.41
N ARG A 278 -10.49 -15.59 -1.21
CA ARG A 278 -10.58 -16.44 -0.02
C ARG A 278 -12.05 -16.70 0.36
N CYS A 279 -12.86 -15.65 0.47
CA CYS A 279 -14.29 -15.74 0.79
C CYS A 279 -15.10 -16.45 -0.32
N ARG A 280 -14.68 -16.35 -1.58
CA ARG A 280 -15.28 -17.07 -2.71
C ARG A 280 -14.92 -18.56 -2.75
N ASN A 281 -13.82 -18.96 -2.11
CA ASN A 281 -13.38 -20.35 -2.06
C ASN A 281 -13.80 -21.07 -0.78
N SER A 282 -14.12 -20.35 0.31
CA SER A 282 -14.64 -20.98 1.51
C SER A 282 -16.07 -21.46 1.27
N ASP A 283 -16.34 -22.75 1.51
CA ASP A 283 -17.68 -23.34 1.53
C ASP A 283 -18.41 -23.13 2.87
N ASN A 284 -17.89 -22.22 3.71
CA ASN A 284 -18.56 -21.86 4.95
C ASN A 284 -19.89 -21.19 4.61
N HIS A 285 -20.97 -21.95 4.82
CA HIS A 285 -22.33 -21.48 5.03
C HIS A 285 -22.40 -20.71 6.36
N SER A 286 -21.66 -19.60 6.49
CA SER A 286 -22.04 -18.64 7.54
C SER A 286 -23.35 -18.01 7.08
N ASP A 287 -24.40 -18.11 7.90
CA ASP A 287 -25.69 -17.44 7.66
C ASP A 287 -25.55 -15.91 7.64
N ASP A 288 -24.41 -15.39 8.09
CA ASP A 288 -24.16 -13.97 8.19
C ASP A 288 -23.90 -13.29 6.83
N PRO A 289 -24.51 -12.13 6.60
CA PRO A 289 -24.37 -11.39 5.35
C PRO A 289 -22.99 -10.76 5.20
N PHE A 290 -22.48 -10.75 3.96
CA PHE A 290 -21.31 -9.96 3.59
C PHE A 290 -21.67 -8.48 3.55
N ASN A 291 -20.67 -7.61 3.64
CA ASN A 291 -20.89 -6.17 3.52
C ASN A 291 -19.82 -5.46 2.69
N ILE A 292 -20.22 -4.34 2.08
CA ILE A 292 -19.34 -3.40 1.38
C ILE A 292 -19.75 -1.95 1.67
N PRO A 293 -18.79 -1.03 1.85
CA PRO A 293 -19.08 0.39 1.97
C PRO A 293 -19.36 1.02 0.60
N PHE A 294 -20.37 1.90 0.55
CA PHE A 294 -20.70 2.70 -0.62
C PHE A 294 -21.29 4.04 -0.16
N ALA A 295 -20.65 5.15 -0.55
CA ALA A 295 -21.10 6.52 -0.27
C ALA A 295 -21.53 6.75 1.20
N GLY A 296 -20.73 6.27 2.17
CA GLY A 296 -21.00 6.46 3.60
C GLY A 296 -22.01 5.50 4.22
N VAL A 297 -22.51 4.52 3.47
CA VAL A 297 -23.44 3.47 3.92
C VAL A 297 -22.79 2.10 3.75
N LEU A 298 -23.05 1.17 4.66
CA LEU A 298 -22.73 -0.25 4.51
C LEU A 298 -23.90 -0.98 3.88
N ILE A 299 -23.61 -1.72 2.81
CA ILE A 299 -24.59 -2.54 2.10
C ILE A 299 -24.36 -3.99 2.50
N PHE A 300 -25.34 -4.62 3.14
CA PHE A 300 -25.28 -6.02 3.52
C PHE A 300 -25.96 -6.89 2.46
N PHE A 301 -25.29 -7.96 2.04
CA PHE A 301 -25.76 -8.83 0.97
C PHE A 301 -25.38 -10.31 1.19
N SER A 302 -26.18 -11.19 0.63
CA SER A 302 -25.95 -12.64 0.62
C SER A 302 -25.77 -13.12 -0.82
N VAL A 303 -24.94 -14.15 -1.02
CA VAL A 303 -24.66 -14.71 -2.35
C VAL A 303 -25.08 -16.17 -2.41
N ASP A 304 -26.01 -16.48 -3.30
CA ASP A 304 -26.36 -17.86 -3.64
C ASP A 304 -25.54 -18.31 -4.86
N ARG A 305 -24.57 -19.19 -4.62
CA ARG A 305 -23.71 -19.73 -5.68
C ARG A 305 -24.46 -20.68 -6.61
N LYS A 306 -25.48 -21.40 -6.14
CA LYS A 306 -26.21 -22.38 -6.95
C LYS A 306 -27.01 -21.70 -8.04
N HIS A 307 -27.64 -20.57 -7.70
CA HIS A 307 -28.49 -19.81 -8.61
C HIS A 307 -27.78 -18.61 -9.24
N SER A 308 -26.49 -18.40 -8.92
CA SER A 308 -25.73 -17.24 -9.38
C SER A 308 -26.49 -15.93 -9.14
N SER A 309 -26.96 -15.76 -7.91
CA SER A 309 -27.75 -14.60 -7.49
C SER A 309 -27.18 -13.97 -6.23
N VAL A 310 -27.34 -12.65 -6.12
CA VAL A 310 -27.00 -11.86 -4.95
C VAL A 310 -28.25 -11.16 -4.46
N THR A 311 -28.49 -11.21 -3.16
CA THR A 311 -29.61 -10.54 -2.51
C THR A 311 -29.07 -9.45 -1.62
N VAL A 312 -29.51 -8.21 -1.84
CA VAL A 312 -29.26 -7.09 -0.93
C VAL A 312 -30.26 -7.18 0.21
N ASN A 313 -29.75 -7.39 1.43
CA ASN A 313 -30.55 -7.70 2.60
C ASN A 313 -31.04 -6.43 3.30
N TYR A 314 -30.12 -5.52 3.63
CA TYR A 314 -30.39 -4.25 4.29
C TYR A 314 -29.16 -3.31 4.18
N LEU A 315 -29.38 -2.03 4.45
CA LEU A 315 -28.36 -0.98 4.44
C LEU A 315 -28.30 -0.30 5.83
N THR A 316 -27.11 0.08 6.28
CA THR A 316 -26.92 0.85 7.53
C THR A 316 -25.90 1.98 7.35
N PRO A 317 -26.03 3.12 8.06
CA PRO A 317 -24.97 4.13 8.09
C PRO A 317 -23.63 3.55 8.54
N LEU A 318 -22.54 3.98 7.90
CA LEU A 318 -21.20 3.55 8.31
C LEU A 318 -20.85 3.98 9.75
N SER A 319 -21.38 5.12 10.19
CA SER A 319 -21.20 5.67 11.54
C SER A 319 -21.58 4.69 12.65
N ASP A 320 -22.63 3.91 12.43
CA ASP A 320 -23.23 3.04 13.44
C ASP A 320 -22.34 1.83 13.75
N HIS A 321 -21.38 1.54 12.87
CA HIS A 321 -20.42 0.44 13.01
C HIS A 321 -18.99 0.91 13.30
N THR A 322 -18.65 2.18 13.06
CA THR A 322 -17.33 2.76 13.39
C THR A 322 -17.07 2.90 14.90
N ALA A 323 -18.11 2.85 15.74
CA ALA A 323 -17.97 2.91 17.20
C ALA A 323 -17.56 1.56 17.84
N ALA A 324 -17.62 0.45 17.09
CA ALA A 324 -17.46 -0.90 17.64
C ALA A 324 -16.18 -1.64 17.18
N HIS A 325 -15.55 -1.24 16.07
CA HIS A 325 -14.41 -1.96 15.50
C HIS A 325 -13.39 -1.03 14.82
N THR A 326 -12.13 -1.45 14.74
CA THR A 326 -11.10 -0.68 14.04
C THR A 326 -11.42 -0.62 12.55
N ALA A 327 -10.96 0.42 11.85
CA ALA A 327 -11.34 0.65 10.46
C ALA A 327 -11.00 -0.53 9.52
N ASP A 328 -10.06 -1.41 9.85
CA ASP A 328 -9.72 -2.59 9.02
C ASP A 328 -10.66 -3.80 9.24
N ASP A 329 -11.40 -3.85 10.34
CA ASP A 329 -12.28 -4.98 10.71
C ASP A 329 -13.63 -5.01 9.96
N LEU A 330 -14.00 -3.93 9.27
CA LEU A 330 -15.33 -3.76 8.67
C LEU A 330 -15.42 -4.21 7.19
N LEU A 331 -14.50 -5.05 6.69
CA LEU A 331 -14.48 -5.42 5.27
C LEU A 331 -14.47 -6.93 5.05
N CYS A 332 -15.51 -7.43 4.38
CA CYS A 332 -15.58 -8.80 3.84
C CYS A 332 -15.34 -9.94 4.83
N LEU A 333 -15.71 -9.78 6.10
CA LEU A 333 -15.69 -10.86 7.07
C LEU A 333 -17.08 -11.51 7.20
N SER A 334 -17.12 -12.84 7.09
CA SER A 334 -18.05 -13.63 7.91
C SER A 334 -17.63 -13.43 9.37
N PRO A 335 -18.56 -13.26 10.33
CA PRO A 335 -18.22 -12.96 11.70
C PRO A 335 -17.77 -14.26 12.38
N ASN A 336 -16.47 -14.53 12.32
CA ASN A 336 -15.66 -15.27 13.30
C ASN A 336 -14.40 -15.81 12.62
N LYS A 337 -13.33 -15.01 12.62
CA LYS A 337 -11.98 -15.56 12.80
C LYS A 337 -11.06 -14.47 13.36
N LYS A 338 -10.43 -14.79 14.48
CA LYS A 338 -9.40 -13.99 15.15
C LYS A 338 -8.30 -13.60 14.16
N LEU A 339 -7.75 -12.42 14.38
CA LEU A 339 -6.41 -12.02 13.99
C LEU A 339 -5.43 -13.03 14.58
N ASP A 340 -5.08 -14.05 13.80
CA ASP A 340 -3.90 -14.87 14.05
C ASP A 340 -2.92 -14.58 12.90
N ASP A 341 -1.79 -13.98 13.30
CA ASP A 341 -0.54 -13.67 12.60
C ASP A 341 -0.45 -13.89 11.08
N ASP A 342 -0.27 -12.78 10.34
CA ASP A 342 0.36 -12.78 9.01
C ASP A 342 1.88 -13.07 9.17
N SER A 343 2.19 -14.33 9.42
CA SER A 343 3.50 -14.91 9.13
C SER A 343 3.27 -16.34 8.68
N ASP A 344 3.17 -16.56 7.37
CA ASP A 344 3.71 -17.73 6.66
C ASP A 344 3.20 -17.71 5.21
N ASP A 345 4.05 -17.19 4.34
CA ASP A 345 4.20 -17.65 2.94
C ASP A 345 5.72 -17.59 2.64
N ASN A 346 6.50 -18.24 3.50
CA ASN A 346 7.86 -18.70 3.19
C ASN A 346 7.75 -20.17 2.76
N ASP A 347 7.32 -20.40 1.52
CA ASP A 347 7.61 -21.65 0.82
C ASP A 347 8.84 -21.44 -0.07
N ASP A 348 9.96 -21.17 0.58
CA ASP A 348 11.28 -21.59 0.08
C ASP A 348 11.53 -22.96 0.72
N GLU A 349 11.28 -24.04 0.00
CA GLU A 349 12.19 -25.19 0.03
C GLU A 349 11.95 -26.15 -1.14
N ASN A 350 13.05 -26.37 -1.85
CA ASN A 350 13.44 -27.60 -2.52
C ASN A 350 12.92 -27.85 -3.96
N CYS A 351 13.68 -27.36 -4.94
CA CYS A 351 14.15 -28.20 -6.05
C CYS A 351 15.44 -27.60 -6.62
N GLY A 352 16.49 -28.43 -6.65
CA GLY A 352 17.75 -28.12 -7.32
C GLY A 352 17.69 -28.21 -8.84
#